data_AF-A0A6B4QRV5-F1
#
_entry.id   AF-A0A6B4QRV5-F1
#
_cell.length_a   1.000
_cell.length_b   1.000
_cell.length_c   1.000
_cell.angle_alpha   90.00
_cell.angle_beta   90.00
_cell.angle_gamma   90.00
#
_symmetry.space_group_name_H-M   'P 1'
#
loop_
_entity.id
_entity.type
_entity.pdbx_description
1 polymer ?
#
loop_
_entity_poly.entity_id
_entity_poly.type
_entity_poly.pdbx_seq_one_letter_code
_entity_poly.pdbx_strand_id
1 'polypeptide(L)'
;METLEKKLQEEVIKKCEIAEKEHDCKMTRFLETIERFGIVRTAQEILRKGRTSDCFTKLAEEGYINLTMEATIVEPKYAKLFTDEEVNSCYELLCENGYY
;
A
#
# COMPACT_ATOMS: atom_id res chain seq x y z
N MET A 1 13.09 16.90 -11.27
CA MET A 1 12.22 15.81 -11.76
C MET A 1 11.82 15.00 -10.55
N GLU A 2 10.58 15.11 -10.08
CA GLU A 2 10.08 14.23 -9.01
C GLU A 2 9.97 12.80 -9.53
N THR A 3 10.62 11.87 -8.85
CA THR A 3 10.52 10.44 -9.15
C THR A 3 9.10 9.96 -8.79
N LEU A 4 8.47 9.14 -9.64
CA LEU A 4 7.17 8.52 -9.36
C LEU A 4 7.12 7.83 -7.99
N GLU A 5 8.24 7.24 -7.56
CA GLU A 5 8.42 6.66 -6.24
C GLU A 5 8.13 7.64 -5.09
N LYS A 6 8.64 8.88 -5.17
CA LYS A 6 8.40 9.88 -4.12
C LYS A 6 6.92 10.24 -4.01
N LYS A 7 6.25 10.38 -5.16
CA LYS A 7 4.80 10.64 -5.21
C LYS A 7 4.00 9.48 -4.63
N LEU A 8 4.39 8.25 -4.92
CA LEU A 8 3.77 7.07 -4.32
C LEU A 8 3.96 7.09 -2.80
N GLN A 9 5.18 7.39 -2.34
CA GLN A 9 5.52 7.43 -0.93
C GLN A 9 4.69 8.48 -0.19
N GLU A 10 4.61 9.71 -0.69
CA GLU A 10 3.82 10.77 -0.05
C GLU A 10 2.32 10.43 0.00
N GLU A 11 1.77 9.82 -1.04
CA GLU A 11 0.36 9.40 -1.06
C GLU A 11 0.08 8.27 -0.07
N VAL A 12 0.95 7.25 -0.01
CA VAL A 12 0.81 6.14 0.94
C VAL A 12 0.94 6.66 2.38
N ILE A 13 1.93 7.52 2.66
CA ILE A 13 2.12 8.09 4.00
C ILE A 13 0.85 8.86 4.43
N LYS A 14 0.31 9.73 3.58
CA LYS A 14 -0.93 10.47 3.89
C LYS A 14 -2.11 9.54 4.17
N LYS A 15 -2.27 8.48 3.36
CA LYS A 15 -3.34 7.50 3.57
C LYS A 15 -3.14 6.72 4.87
N CYS A 16 -1.90 6.35 5.19
CA CYS A 16 -1.55 5.74 6.47
C CYS A 16 -1.91 6.69 7.63
N GLU A 17 -1.52 7.96 7.59
CA GLU A 17 -1.86 8.92 8.65
C GLU A 17 -3.38 9.07 8.86
N ILE A 18 -4.16 9.08 7.77
CA ILE A 18 -5.63 9.08 7.84
C ILE A 18 -6.12 7.77 8.49
N ALA A 19 -5.58 6.63 8.09
CA ALA A 19 -5.93 5.33 8.65
C ALA A 19 -5.54 5.19 10.13
N GLU A 20 -4.39 5.71 10.56
CA GLU A 20 -4.00 5.71 11.96
C GLU A 20 -4.96 6.57 12.80
N LYS A 21 -5.42 7.70 12.25
CA LYS A 21 -6.30 8.63 12.95
C LYS A 21 -7.75 8.18 13.01
N GLU A 22 -8.29 7.62 11.92
CA GLU A 22 -9.71 7.24 11.84
C GLU A 22 -9.95 5.78 12.26
N HIS A 23 -8.98 4.89 12.04
CA HIS A 23 -9.15 3.44 12.22
C HIS A 23 -8.28 2.85 13.33
N ASP A 24 -7.61 3.66 14.17
CA ASP A 24 -6.67 3.20 15.23
C ASP A 24 -5.72 2.10 14.72
N CYS A 25 -5.27 2.26 13.48
CA CYS A 25 -4.30 1.39 12.84
C CYS A 25 -2.91 1.86 13.24
N LYS A 26 -2.04 0.98 13.72
CA LYS A 26 -0.64 1.36 14.05
C LYS A 26 0.26 0.97 12.89
N MET A 27 0.51 1.92 12.00
CA MET A 27 1.35 1.76 10.81
C MET A 27 2.76 2.36 11.02
N THR A 28 3.11 2.75 12.24
CA THR A 28 4.39 3.39 12.57
C THR A 28 5.61 2.60 12.07
N ARG A 29 5.63 1.27 12.24
CA ARG A 29 6.75 0.42 11.79
C ARG A 29 6.85 0.34 10.26
N PHE A 30 5.70 0.40 9.59
CA PHE A 30 5.63 0.43 8.13
C PHE A 30 6.15 1.78 7.60
N LEU A 31 5.73 2.90 8.20
CA LEU A 31 6.23 4.24 7.89
C LEU A 31 7.75 4.36 8.10
N GLU A 32 8.28 3.87 9.22
CA GLU A 32 9.73 3.86 9.47
C GLU A 32 10.50 3.04 8.41
N THR A 33 9.90 1.94 7.94
CA THR A 33 10.50 1.09 6.90
C THR A 33 10.52 1.82 5.55
N ILE A 34 9.43 2.52 5.22
CA ILE A 34 9.33 3.37 4.02
C ILE A 34 10.37 4.49 4.05
N GLU A 35 10.52 5.20 5.17
CA GLU A 35 11.52 6.26 5.29
C GLU A 35 12.95 5.72 5.14
N ARG A 36 13.22 4.50 5.62
CA ARG A 36 14.55 3.89 5.59
C ARG A 36 14.92 3.24 4.26
N PHE A 37 13.97 2.57 3.61
CA PHE A 37 14.23 1.74 2.43
C PHE A 37 13.51 2.21 1.16
N GLY A 38 12.56 3.12 1.28
CA GLY A 38 11.68 3.57 0.21
C GLY A 38 10.38 2.74 0.11
N ILE A 39 9.32 3.36 -0.39
CA ILE A 39 8.00 2.72 -0.53
C ILE A 39 8.04 1.52 -1.48
N VAL A 40 8.71 1.64 -2.62
CA VAL A 40 8.76 0.57 -3.63
C VAL A 40 9.43 -0.66 -3.04
N ARG A 41 10.63 -0.51 -2.48
CA ARG A 41 11.36 -1.64 -1.89
C ARG A 41 10.59 -2.30 -0.75
N THR A 42 9.92 -1.50 0.08
CA THR A 42 9.10 -2.00 1.19
C THR A 42 7.92 -2.82 0.66
N ALA A 43 7.19 -2.29 -0.31
CA ALA A 43 6.08 -2.96 -0.97
C ALA A 43 6.52 -4.27 -1.65
N GLN A 44 7.62 -4.24 -2.42
CA GLN A 44 8.17 -5.43 -3.07
C GLN A 44 8.50 -6.53 -2.06
N GLU A 45 9.12 -6.20 -0.92
CA GLU A 45 9.43 -7.18 0.12
C GLU A 45 8.19 -7.76 0.81
N ILE A 46 7.11 -6.98 0.93
CA ILE A 46 5.82 -7.43 1.46
C ILE A 46 5.16 -8.38 0.47
N LEU A 47 5.05 -7.98 -0.80
CA LEU A 47 4.44 -8.77 -1.87
C LEU A 47 5.21 -10.06 -2.12
N ARG A 48 6.55 -10.00 -2.13
CA ARG A 48 7.43 -11.17 -2.26
C ARG A 48 7.23 -12.20 -1.14
N LYS A 49 6.80 -11.75 0.04
CA LYS A 49 6.48 -12.63 1.18
C LYS A 49 5.03 -13.11 1.18
N GLY A 50 4.23 -12.72 0.18
CA GLY A 50 2.79 -12.99 0.14
C GLY A 50 2.05 -12.38 1.33
N ARG A 51 2.55 -11.24 1.84
CA ARG A 51 1.93 -10.52 2.96
C ARG A 51 1.24 -9.27 2.44
N THR A 52 0.38 -8.70 3.29
CA THR A 52 -0.30 -7.44 3.07
C THR A 52 0.31 -6.34 3.93
N SER A 53 -0.04 -5.07 3.67
CA SER A 53 0.36 -3.94 4.48
C SER A 53 -0.13 -4.09 5.93
N ASP A 54 0.57 -3.45 6.86
CA ASP A 54 0.11 -3.35 8.24
C ASP A 54 -1.32 -2.79 8.27
N CYS A 55 -2.20 -3.39 9.07
CA CYS A 55 -3.62 -3.06 9.19
C CYS A 55 -4.50 -3.22 7.92
N PHE A 56 -4.01 -3.90 6.88
CA PHE A 56 -4.80 -4.17 5.67
C PHE A 56 -6.16 -4.83 5.98
N THR A 57 -6.16 -5.91 6.77
CA THR A 57 -7.38 -6.65 7.12
C THR A 57 -8.41 -5.75 7.78
N LYS A 58 -7.96 -4.89 8.71
CA LYS A 58 -8.85 -3.97 9.43
C LYS A 58 -9.47 -2.94 8.49
N LEU A 59 -8.67 -2.33 7.62
CA LEU A 59 -9.16 -1.39 6.61
C LEU A 59 -10.10 -2.07 5.60
N ALA A 60 -9.82 -3.31 5.22
CA ALA A 60 -10.70 -4.10 4.35
C ALA A 60 -12.05 -4.39 5.03
N GLU A 61 -12.05 -4.82 6.30
CA GLU A 61 -13.28 -5.05 7.08
C GLU A 61 -14.11 -3.76 7.27
N GLU A 62 -13.45 -2.62 7.43
CA GLU A 62 -14.13 -1.33 7.54
C GLU A 62 -14.55 -0.73 6.18
N GLY A 63 -14.14 -1.34 5.05
CA GLY A 63 -14.45 -0.88 3.69
C GLY A 63 -13.55 0.25 3.18
N TYR A 64 -12.46 0.54 3.88
CA TYR A 64 -11.48 1.59 3.55
C TYR A 64 -10.21 1.04 2.88
N ILE A 65 -10.37 -0.04 2.12
CA ILE A 65 -9.26 -0.69 1.42
C ILE A 65 -8.63 0.23 0.37
N ASN A 66 -9.33 1.27 -0.09
CA ASN A 66 -8.80 2.35 -0.93
C ASN A 66 -7.66 3.15 -0.25
N LEU A 67 -7.61 3.16 1.09
CA LEU A 67 -6.55 3.80 1.88
C LEU A 67 -5.30 2.92 2.01
N THR A 68 -5.35 1.68 1.55
CA THR A 68 -4.19 0.78 1.63
C THR A 68 -3.13 1.11 0.59
N MET A 69 -1.92 0.60 0.84
CA MET A 69 -0.81 0.69 -0.10
C MET A 69 -1.16 -0.05 -1.40
N GLU A 70 -1.76 -1.23 -1.30
CA GLU A 70 -2.13 -2.12 -2.40
C GLU A 70 -3.06 -1.42 -3.40
N ALA A 71 -4.11 -0.74 -2.89
CA ALA A 71 -5.00 0.07 -3.71
C ALA A 71 -4.29 1.21 -4.43
N THR A 72 -3.21 1.73 -3.86
CA THR A 72 -2.39 2.78 -4.48
C THR A 72 -1.46 2.18 -5.52
N ILE A 73 -0.85 1.01 -5.26
CA ILE A 73 0.06 0.32 -6.18
C ILE A 73 -0.64 -0.08 -7.48
N VAL A 74 -1.89 -0.55 -7.41
CA VAL A 74 -2.65 -0.95 -8.61
C VAL A 74 -3.02 0.23 -9.52
N GLU A 75 -2.87 1.47 -9.06
CA GLU A 75 -3.13 2.62 -9.91
C GLU A 75 -2.16 2.64 -11.09
N PRO A 76 -2.62 2.88 -12.34
CA PRO A 76 -1.80 2.78 -13.55
C PRO A 76 -0.61 3.76 -13.59
N LYS A 77 -0.65 4.82 -12.77
CA LYS A 77 0.47 5.76 -12.56
C LYS A 77 1.64 5.12 -11.79
N TYR A 78 1.35 4.23 -10.84
CA TYR A 78 2.33 3.62 -9.94
C TYR A 78 2.63 2.17 -10.27
N ALA A 79 1.69 1.45 -10.90
CA ALA A 79 1.87 0.07 -11.37
C ALA A 79 3.16 -0.10 -12.19
N LYS A 80 3.59 0.93 -12.93
CA LYS A 80 4.85 0.96 -13.70
C LYS A 80 6.14 0.84 -12.87
N LEU A 81 6.05 1.06 -11.56
CA LEU A 81 7.17 0.89 -10.62
C LEU A 81 7.32 -0.57 -10.16
N PHE A 82 6.32 -1.39 -10.41
CA PHE A 82 6.23 -2.78 -9.98
C PHE A 82 6.12 -3.68 -11.21
N THR A 83 6.33 -4.98 -10.99
CA THR A 83 6.10 -5.99 -12.02
C THR A 83 4.61 -6.29 -12.16
N ASP A 84 4.20 -6.79 -13.34
CA ASP A 84 2.80 -7.18 -13.57
C ASP A 84 2.32 -8.22 -12.56
N GLU A 85 3.18 -9.15 -12.12
CA GLU A 85 2.85 -10.17 -11.10
C GLU A 85 2.56 -9.54 -9.72
N GLU A 86 3.36 -8.55 -9.32
CA GLU A 86 3.17 -7.81 -8.07
C GLU A 86 1.88 -7.00 -8.09
N VAL A 87 1.61 -6.31 -9.20
CA VAL A 87 0.38 -5.55 -9.38
C VAL A 87 -0.84 -6.47 -9.42
N ASN A 88 -0.74 -7.61 -10.10
CA ASN A 88 -1.81 -8.60 -10.15
C ASN A 88 -2.10 -9.17 -8.76
N SER A 89 -1.06 -9.47 -7.98
CA SER A 89 -1.22 -9.95 -6.60
C SER A 89 -1.99 -8.94 -5.73
N CYS A 90 -1.64 -7.65 -5.82
CA CYS A 90 -2.41 -6.58 -5.15
C CYS A 90 -3.85 -6.52 -5.67
N TYR A 91 -4.04 -6.63 -6.99
CA TYR A 91 -5.36 -6.53 -7.61
C TYR A 91 -6.29 -7.68 -7.21
N GLU A 92 -5.78 -8.91 -7.23
CA GLU A 92 -6.50 -10.11 -6.75
C GLU A 92 -6.91 -9.94 -5.30
N LEU A 93 -5.98 -9.51 -4.44
CA LEU A 93 -6.25 -9.25 -3.03
C LEU A 93 -7.36 -8.19 -2.84
N LEU A 94 -7.32 -7.10 -3.60
CA LEU A 94 -8.35 -6.05 -3.54
C LEU A 94 -9.72 -6.59 -3.98
N CYS A 95 -9.74 -7.43 -5.02
CA CYS A 95 -10.96 -8.07 -5.53
C CYS A 95 -11.55 -9.05 -4.51
N GLU A 96 -10.72 -9.89 -3.88
CA GLU A 96 -11.14 -10.82 -2.82
C GLU A 96 -11.76 -10.12 -1.61
N ASN A 97 -11.32 -8.89 -1.33
CA ASN A 97 -11.83 -8.07 -0.24
C ASN A 97 -12.99 -7.14 -0.66
N GLY A 98 -13.55 -7.31 -1.86
CA GLY A 98 -14.75 -6.60 -2.31
C GLY A 98 -14.53 -5.14 -2.71
N TYR A 99 -13.32 -4.77 -3.10
CA TYR A 99 -13.02 -3.41 -3.58
C TYR A 99 -13.49 -3.16 -5.02
N TYR A 100 -13.59 -4.21 -5.83
CA TYR A 100 -13.93 -4.19 -7.25
C TYR A 100 -15.20 -5.00 -7.55
#